data_AF-A0A7J4V3R8-F1
#
_entry.id   AF-A0A7J4V3R8-F1
#
_cell.length_a   1.000
_cell.length_b   1.000
_cell.length_c   1.000
_cell.angle_alpha   90.00
_cell.angle_beta   90.00
_cell.angle_gamma   90.00
#
_symmetry.space_group_name_H-M   'P 1'
#
loop_
_entity.id
_entity.type
_entity.pdbx_description
1 polymer ?
#
loop_
_entity_poly.entity_id
_entity_poly.type
_entity_poly.pdbx_seq_one_letter_code
_entity_poly.pdbx_strand_id
1 'polypeptide(L)'
;RDGILGILMICGIVADRKKSLEELLGELPRRAYLKRKVSVSKASMAGLRRSIIAHYRERGLDVLAEKEGSIKVPMPGSAFAWFRASKTEAGVLRVIVDSPNGEKAEGLMREALALAGGA
;
A
#
# COMPACT_ATOMS: atom_id res chain seq x y z
N ARG A 1 -12.00 -14.97 -7.99
CA ARG A 1 -12.30 -14.61 -6.59
C ARG A 1 -13.72 -15.05 -6.34
N ASP A 2 -13.96 -15.80 -5.27
CA ASP A 2 -15.30 -16.28 -4.90
C ASP A 2 -15.66 -15.68 -3.54
N GLY A 3 -16.67 -14.82 -3.52
CA GLY A 3 -17.11 -14.16 -2.29
C GLY A 3 -17.87 -15.10 -1.36
N ILE A 4 -18.64 -16.04 -1.91
CA ILE A 4 -19.45 -16.98 -1.14
C ILE A 4 -18.52 -17.95 -0.42
N LEU A 5 -17.58 -18.55 -1.15
CA LEU A 5 -16.58 -19.43 -0.55
C LEU A 5 -15.78 -18.71 0.53
N GLY A 6 -15.38 -17.45 0.29
CA GLY A 6 -14.66 -16.64 1.28
C GLY A 6 -15.46 -16.44 2.57
N ILE A 7 -16.76 -16.16 2.47
CA ILE A 7 -17.65 -16.05 3.63
C ILE A 7 -17.75 -17.39 4.37
N LEU A 8 -17.96 -18.49 3.65
CA LEU A 8 -18.03 -19.83 4.25
C LEU A 8 -16.73 -20.20 4.99
N MET A 9 -15.56 -19.83 4.44
CA MET A 9 -14.27 -20.02 5.12
C MET A 9 -14.17 -19.19 6.40
N ILE A 10 -14.60 -17.92 6.39
CA ILE A 10 -14.62 -17.08 7.59
C ILE A 10 -15.56 -17.68 8.64
N CYS A 11 -16.76 -18.12 8.24
CA CYS A 11 -17.71 -18.79 9.12
C CYS A 11 -17.12 -20.07 9.71
N GLY A 12 -16.40 -20.87 8.92
CA GLY A 12 -15.69 -22.06 9.39
C GLY A 12 -14.64 -21.74 10.44
N ILE A 13 -13.83 -20.69 10.23
CA ILE A 13 -12.82 -20.24 11.20
C ILE A 13 -13.48 -19.78 12.51
N VAL A 14 -14.55 -18.99 12.43
CA VAL A 14 -15.31 -18.52 13.61
C VAL A 14 -15.89 -19.71 14.40
N ALA A 15 -16.46 -20.70 13.71
CA ALA A 15 -17.03 -21.89 14.32
C ALA A 15 -15.96 -22.78 14.98
N ASP A 16 -14.82 -23.00 14.30
CA ASP A 16 -13.71 -23.80 14.81
C ASP A 16 -13.03 -23.17 16.03
N ARG A 17 -12.75 -21.86 15.96
CA ARG A 17 -12.06 -21.12 17.01
C ARG A 17 -12.96 -20.74 18.18
N LYS A 18 -14.29 -20.84 18.03
CA LYS A 18 -15.28 -20.44 19.04
C LYS A 18 -15.08 -19.02 19.57
N LYS A 19 -14.61 -18.13 18.69
CA LYS A 19 -14.36 -16.72 18.95
C LYS A 19 -15.16 -15.88 17.98
N SER A 20 -15.65 -14.75 18.44
CA SER A 20 -16.23 -13.73 17.58
C SER A 20 -15.21 -13.26 16.54
N LEU A 21 -15.71 -12.69 15.44
CA LEU A 21 -14.85 -12.11 14.43
C LEU A 21 -13.97 -10.98 15.01
N GLU A 22 -14.50 -10.19 15.95
CA GLU A 22 -13.76 -9.11 16.59
C GLU A 22 -12.57 -9.62 17.41
N GLU A 23 -12.76 -10.68 18.21
CA GLU A 23 -11.69 -11.31 18.98
C GLU A 23 -10.59 -11.86 18.06
N LEU A 24 -10.98 -12.55 16.97
CA LEU A 24 -10.04 -13.08 15.98
C LEU A 24 -9.25 -11.97 15.27
N LEU A 25 -9.91 -10.86 14.92
CA LEU A 25 -9.24 -9.70 14.34
C LEU A 25 -8.32 -9.01 15.35
N GLY A 26 -8.66 -9.03 16.64
CA GLY A 26 -7.86 -8.48 17.73
C GLY A 26 -6.54 -9.22 17.95
N GLU A 27 -6.44 -10.49 17.55
CA GLU A 27 -5.20 -11.29 17.61
C GLU A 27 -4.21 -10.94 16.49
N LEU A 28 -4.69 -10.31 15.41
CA LEU A 28 -3.82 -9.93 14.30
C LEU A 28 -3.01 -8.67 14.65
N PRO A 29 -1.77 -8.54 14.13
CA PRO A 29 -0.99 -7.33 14.31
C PRO A 29 -1.77 -6.12 13.80
N ARG A 30 -1.94 -5.11 14.65
CA ARG A 30 -2.55 -3.84 14.25
C ARG A 30 -1.62 -3.11 13.28
N ARG A 31 -2.20 -2.63 12.18
CA ARG A 31 -1.47 -1.89 11.14
C ARG A 31 -2.32 -0.70 10.70
N ALA A 32 -1.68 0.45 10.55
CA ALA A 32 -2.26 1.59 9.87
C ALA A 32 -2.07 1.41 8.37
N TYR A 33 -3.16 1.10 7.67
CA TYR A 33 -3.20 0.96 6.22
C TYR A 33 -3.86 2.20 5.60
N LEU A 34 -3.05 3.04 4.96
CA LEU A 34 -3.49 4.27 4.31
C LEU A 34 -3.45 4.09 2.79
N LYS A 35 -4.47 4.61 2.11
CA LYS A 35 -4.58 4.52 0.65
C LYS A 35 -5.14 5.81 0.08
N ARG A 36 -4.48 6.33 -0.96
CA ARG A 36 -4.90 7.52 -1.71
C ARG A 36 -4.75 7.29 -3.21
N LYS A 37 -5.58 7.98 -3.98
CA LYS A 37 -5.53 8.03 -5.44
C LYS A 37 -4.95 9.38 -5.85
N VAL A 38 -4.04 9.38 -6.80
CA VAL A 38 -3.45 10.57 -7.42
C VAL A 38 -3.68 10.49 -8.91
N SER A 39 -4.15 11.59 -9.51
CA SER A 39 -4.29 11.69 -10.96
C SER A 39 -2.94 12.06 -11.58
N VAL A 40 -2.47 11.27 -12.53
CA VAL A 40 -1.16 11.44 -13.19
C VAL A 40 -1.33 11.20 -14.68
N SER A 41 -0.83 12.13 -15.50
CA SER A 41 -0.83 11.94 -16.95
C SER A 41 0.13 10.81 -17.36
N LYS A 42 -0.18 10.09 -18.45
CA LYS A 42 0.69 8.99 -18.94
C LYS A 42 2.12 9.45 -19.25
N ALA A 43 2.27 10.66 -19.81
CA ALA A 43 3.58 11.25 -20.09
C ALA A 43 4.39 11.52 -18.81
N SER A 44 3.71 11.89 -17.72
CA SER A 44 4.34 12.17 -16.42
C SER A 44 4.72 10.89 -15.65
N MET A 45 4.01 9.77 -15.86
CA MET A 45 4.23 8.52 -15.11
C MET A 45 5.65 7.95 -15.22
N ALA A 46 6.28 8.02 -16.39
CA ALA A 46 7.65 7.52 -16.58
C ALA A 46 8.69 8.38 -15.86
N GLY A 47 8.51 9.71 -15.89
CA GLY A 47 9.34 10.65 -15.13
C GLY A 47 9.16 10.48 -13.63
N LEU A 48 7.90 10.44 -13.19
CA LEU A 48 7.53 10.22 -11.79
C LEU A 48 8.11 8.93 -11.24
N ARG A 49 8.03 7.83 -12.00
CA ARG A 49 8.62 6.55 -11.63
C ARG A 49 10.12 6.67 -11.35
N ARG A 50 10.87 7.37 -12.22
CA ARG A 50 12.31 7.59 -12.04
C ARG A 50 12.59 8.43 -10.79
N SER A 51 11.82 9.50 -10.59
CA SER A 51 11.94 10.37 -9.41
C SER A 51 11.72 9.60 -8.10
N ILE A 52 10.64 8.81 -8.00
CA ILE A 52 10.37 7.98 -6.81
C ILE A 52 11.50 6.99 -6.55
N ILE A 53 11.98 6.30 -7.58
CA ILE A 53 13.07 5.31 -7.42
C ILE A 53 14.36 6.00 -6.97
N ALA A 54 14.71 7.14 -7.57
CA ALA A 54 15.92 7.90 -7.22
C ALA A 54 15.85 8.37 -5.76
N HIS A 55 14.77 9.04 -5.37
CA HIS A 55 14.57 9.57 -4.01
C HIS A 55 14.76 8.50 -2.93
N TYR A 56 14.15 7.32 -3.09
CA TYR A 56 14.27 6.28 -2.06
C TYR A 56 15.63 5.56 -2.08
N ARG A 57 16.26 5.40 -3.25
CA ARG A 57 17.60 4.81 -3.35
C ARG A 57 18.69 5.72 -2.80
N GLU A 58 18.58 7.03 -3.01
CA GLU A 58 19.50 8.03 -2.43
C GLU A 58 19.47 8.00 -0.89
N ARG A 59 18.33 7.61 -0.31
CA ARG A 59 18.17 7.38 1.14
C ARG A 59 18.64 5.99 1.60
N GLY A 60 19.25 5.21 0.71
CA GLY A 60 19.74 3.85 1.01
C GLY A 60 18.64 2.81 1.21
N LEU A 61 17.42 3.06 0.72
CA LEU A 61 16.31 2.12 0.82
C LEU A 61 16.24 1.22 -0.40
N ASP A 62 15.90 -0.05 -0.15
CA ASP A 62 15.60 -1.00 -1.22
C ASP A 62 14.31 -0.60 -1.94
N VAL A 63 14.36 -0.66 -3.26
CA VAL A 63 13.22 -0.31 -4.12
C VAL A 63 12.88 -1.50 -5.01
N LEU A 64 11.74 -2.12 -4.74
CA LEU A 64 11.19 -3.24 -5.50
C LEU A 64 10.31 -2.68 -6.62
N ALA A 65 10.90 -2.50 -7.80
CA ALA A 65 10.22 -1.90 -8.95
C ALA A 65 9.96 -2.93 -10.05
N GLU A 66 8.69 -3.25 -10.31
CA GLU A 66 8.28 -4.12 -11.43
C GLU A 66 8.17 -3.33 -12.73
N LYS A 67 8.41 -3.97 -13.88
CA LYS A 67 8.34 -3.32 -15.21
C LYS A 67 6.99 -2.63 -15.48
N GLU A 68 5.89 -3.12 -14.91
CA GLU A 68 4.50 -2.68 -15.24
C GLU A 68 3.94 -1.53 -14.36
N GLY A 69 4.77 -0.67 -13.80
CA GLY A 69 4.28 0.54 -13.10
C GLY A 69 3.91 0.34 -11.63
N SER A 70 4.45 -0.69 -10.99
CA SER A 70 4.44 -0.91 -9.54
C SER A 70 5.83 -0.63 -8.95
N ILE A 71 5.89 0.16 -7.88
CA ILE A 71 7.09 0.43 -7.09
C ILE A 71 6.74 0.27 -5.62
N LYS A 72 7.31 -0.75 -4.96
CA LYS A 72 7.18 -0.96 -3.53
C LYS A 72 8.51 -0.68 -2.83
N VAL A 73 8.45 0.11 -1.76
CA VAL A 73 9.60 0.54 -0.97
C VAL A 73 9.40 0.00 0.45
N PRO A 74 9.96 -1.18 0.78
CA PRO A 74 10.03 -1.63 2.17
C PRO A 74 10.88 -0.66 2.99
N MET A 75 10.46 -0.45 4.23
CA MET A 75 11.11 0.46 5.17
C MET A 75 11.37 -0.25 6.50
N PRO A 76 12.39 0.18 7.26
CA PRO A 76 12.66 -0.37 8.59
C PRO A 76 11.43 -0.30 9.51
N GLY A 77 11.31 -1.27 10.42
CA GLY A 77 10.19 -1.36 11.34
C GLY A 77 8.89 -1.84 10.69
N SER A 78 9.00 -2.78 9.74
CA SER A 78 7.87 -3.43 9.07
C SER A 78 6.89 -2.43 8.44
N ALA A 79 7.39 -1.40 7.76
CA ALA A 79 6.56 -0.43 7.05
C ALA A 79 6.84 -0.50 5.54
N PHE A 80 5.93 0.02 4.72
CA PHE A 80 6.20 0.21 3.29
C PHE A 80 5.41 1.37 2.70
N ALA A 81 5.96 1.92 1.61
CA ALA A 81 5.23 2.74 0.65
C ALA A 81 5.09 1.97 -0.66
N TRP A 82 3.92 2.03 -1.30
CA TRP A 82 3.64 1.32 -2.53
C TRP A 82 2.91 2.23 -3.51
N PHE A 83 3.57 2.47 -4.64
CA PHE A 83 3.07 3.26 -5.76
C PHE A 83 2.66 2.30 -6.86
N ARG A 84 1.38 2.29 -7.21
CA ARG A 84 0.82 1.34 -8.17
C ARG A 84 -0.07 2.04 -9.19
N ALA A 85 0.35 2.01 -10.45
CA ALA A 85 -0.50 2.42 -11.56
C ALA A 85 -1.76 1.57 -11.63
N SER A 86 -2.91 2.21 -11.84
CA SER A 86 -4.17 1.50 -12.02
C SER A 86 -4.23 0.85 -13.40
N LYS A 87 -4.55 -0.45 -13.45
CA LYS A 87 -4.77 -1.19 -14.70
C LYS A 87 -6.17 -0.92 -15.30
N THR A 88 -7.10 -0.40 -14.51
CA THR A 88 -8.51 -0.18 -14.91
C THR A 88 -8.91 1.29 -14.99
N GLU A 89 -8.20 2.18 -14.29
CA GLU A 89 -8.45 3.62 -14.29
C GLU A 89 -7.24 4.30 -14.94
N ALA A 90 -7.38 4.72 -16.20
CA ALA A 90 -6.28 5.37 -16.91
C ALA A 90 -5.85 6.65 -16.19
N GLY A 91 -4.54 6.82 -16.00
CA GLY A 91 -3.99 8.00 -15.34
C GLY A 91 -4.20 8.06 -13.83
N VAL A 92 -4.54 6.94 -13.17
CA VAL A 92 -4.60 6.89 -11.70
C VAL A 92 -3.39 6.15 -11.14
N LEU A 93 -2.65 6.82 -10.26
CA LEU A 93 -1.64 6.22 -9.40
C LEU A 93 -2.24 6.02 -8.00
N ARG A 94 -2.16 4.80 -7.48
CA ARG A 94 -2.53 4.50 -6.09
C ARG A 94 -1.28 4.56 -5.24
N VAL A 95 -1.31 5.40 -4.21
CA VAL A 95 -0.30 5.46 -3.16
C VAL A 95 -0.87 4.74 -1.95
N ILE A 96 -0.17 3.70 -1.51
CA ILE A 96 -0.55 2.87 -0.38
C ILE A 96 0.60 2.90 0.62
N VAL A 97 0.30 3.18 1.87
CA VAL A 97 1.27 3.13 2.97
C VAL A 97 0.73 2.20 4.04
N ASP A 98 1.64 1.44 4.62
CA ASP A 98 1.31 0.50 5.68
C ASP A 98 2.42 0.49 6.73
N SER A 99 2.03 0.57 8.00
CA SER A 99 2.97 0.66 9.13
C SER A 99 2.29 0.18 10.42
N PRO A 100 3.03 -0.43 11.38
CA PRO A 100 2.50 -0.74 12.71
C PRO A 100 2.19 0.52 13.55
N ASN A 101 2.75 1.68 13.18
CA ASN A 101 2.51 2.97 13.84
C ASN A 101 1.76 3.92 12.89
N GLY A 102 0.65 4.49 13.37
CA GLY A 102 -0.23 5.37 12.60
C GLY A 102 0.39 6.71 12.22
N GLU A 103 1.09 7.38 13.15
CA GLU A 103 1.79 8.65 12.87
C GLU A 103 2.88 8.47 11.80
N LYS A 104 3.61 7.35 11.89
CA LYS A 104 4.59 6.98 10.87
C LYS A 104 3.91 6.73 9.52
N ALA A 105 2.75 6.06 9.49
CA ALA A 105 2.00 5.87 8.25
C ALA A 105 1.58 7.22 7.63
N GLU A 106 1.09 8.16 8.44
CA GLU A 106 0.68 9.49 7.97
C GLU A 106 1.88 10.31 7.47
N GLY A 107 3.03 10.25 8.16
CA GLY A 107 4.27 10.88 7.71
C GLY A 107 4.73 10.34 6.35
N LEU A 108 4.74 9.02 6.20
CA LEU A 108 5.08 8.36 4.95
C LEU A 108 4.07 8.65 3.83
N MET A 109 2.78 8.74 4.14
CA MET A 109 1.76 9.09 3.16
C MET A 109 1.96 10.52 2.65
N ARG A 110 2.22 11.49 3.53
CA ARG A 110 2.51 12.88 3.13
C ARG A 110 3.75 12.96 2.23
N GLU A 111 4.82 12.27 2.60
CA GLU A 111 6.04 12.20 1.77
C GLU A 111 5.73 11.60 0.39
N ALA A 112 5.05 10.46 0.37
CA ALA A 112 4.73 9.74 -0.87
C ALA A 112 3.80 10.55 -1.79
N LEU A 113 2.84 11.30 -1.24
CA LEU A 113 1.96 12.18 -2.00
C LEU A 113 2.71 13.38 -2.58
N ALA A 114 3.60 14.02 -1.80
CA ALA A 114 4.44 15.11 -2.27
C ALA A 114 5.30 14.68 -3.47
N LEU A 115 5.86 13.46 -3.43
CA LEU A 115 6.60 12.87 -4.57
C LEU A 115 5.68 12.57 -5.76
N ALA A 116 4.46 12.08 -5.51
CA ALA A 116 3.49 11.72 -6.52
C ALA A 116 2.79 12.91 -7.19
N GLY A 117 3.03 14.14 -6.72
CA GLY A 117 2.33 15.34 -7.19
C GLY A 117 0.89 15.45 -6.66
N GLY A 118 0.55 14.73 -5.60
CA GLY A 118 -0.70 14.89 -4.87
C GLY A 118 -0.49 15.94 -3.76
N ALA A 119 -1.07 17.12 -3.94
CA ALA A 119 -1.34 18.06 -2.84
C ALA A 119 -2.70 17.74 -2.23
#